data_AF-A0A061QXU3-F1
#
_entry.id   AF-A0A061QXU3-F1
#
_cell.length_a   1.000
_cell.length_b   1.000
_cell.length_c   1.000
_cell.angle_alpha   90.00
_cell.angle_beta   90.00
_cell.angle_gamma   90.00
#
_symmetry.space_group_name_H-M   'P 1'
#
loop_
_entity.id
_entity.type
_entity.pdbx_description
1 polymer ?
#
loop_
_entity_poly.entity_id
_entity_poly.type
_entity_poly.pdbx_seq_one_letter_code
_entity_poly.pdbx_strand_id
1 'polypeptide(L)'
;MAELNRQRYVFFTENDQVVSIDQMQPNDPKYVNGDLWGIDKINAPTAWETTTGSDGVVVCVIDTGVDYTHEDLATNMWFNPGETGTDENGNDKSTNGIDDDGNGYIDDVHGINAITGSGDPMDDN
;
A
#
# COMPACT_ATOMS: atom_id res chain seq x y z
N MET A 1 -38.60 13.18 -31.32
CA MET A 1 -38.82 13.55 -32.73
C MET A 1 -37.52 14.21 -33.19
N ALA A 2 -36.68 13.70 -34.08
CA ALA A 2 -36.75 12.63 -35.06
C ALA A 2 -35.31 12.27 -35.48
N GLU A 3 -35.13 11.07 -36.05
CA GLU A 3 -34.00 10.65 -36.92
C GLU A 3 -32.59 10.59 -36.27
N LEU A 4 -31.79 9.54 -36.38
CA LEU A 4 -31.62 8.52 -37.41
C LEU A 4 -31.19 7.18 -36.78
N ASN A 5 -31.93 6.13 -37.10
CA ASN A 5 -31.56 4.73 -36.89
C ASN A 5 -31.06 4.17 -38.23
N ARG A 6 -29.74 4.09 -38.45
CA ARG A 6 -29.17 3.31 -39.58
C ARG A 6 -27.65 3.05 -39.52
N GLN A 7 -27.13 2.52 -38.42
CA GLN A 7 -25.87 1.75 -38.48
C GLN A 7 -25.95 0.53 -37.56
N ARG A 8 -25.69 -0.63 -38.15
CA ARG A 8 -25.77 -1.96 -37.53
C ARG A 8 -24.47 -2.27 -36.79
N TYR A 9 -24.07 -1.44 -35.81
CA TYR A 9 -22.94 -1.66 -34.88
C TYR A 9 -23.03 -0.78 -33.61
N VAL A 10 -24.20 -0.62 -33.02
CA VAL A 10 -24.33 0.06 -31.72
C VAL A 10 -24.83 -0.96 -30.70
N PHE A 11 -23.89 -1.60 -30.01
CA PHE A 11 -24.18 -2.39 -28.82
C PHE A 11 -24.03 -1.43 -27.63
N PHE A 12 -25.18 -0.91 -27.19
CA PHE A 12 -25.38 0.08 -26.11
C PHE A 12 -24.71 1.46 -26.27
N THR A 13 -25.36 2.48 -25.71
CA THR A 13 -24.80 3.80 -25.45
C THR A 13 -24.85 3.97 -23.94
N GLU A 14 -23.68 4.12 -23.32
CA GLU A 14 -23.55 4.65 -21.97
C GLU A 14 -23.81 6.15 -22.00
N ASN A 15 -24.48 6.66 -20.98
CA ASN A 15 -24.47 8.10 -20.73
C ASN A 15 -23.07 8.46 -20.25
N ASP A 16 -22.51 9.52 -20.81
CA ASP A 16 -21.28 10.15 -20.33
C ASP A 16 -21.46 10.51 -18.86
N GLN A 17 -20.77 9.78 -17.99
CA GLN A 17 -20.75 10.10 -16.56
C GLN A 17 -19.76 11.25 -16.40
N VAL A 18 -20.24 12.40 -15.95
CA VAL A 18 -19.35 13.41 -15.39
C VAL A 18 -18.69 12.76 -14.18
N VAL A 19 -17.46 12.31 -14.34
CA VAL A 19 -16.61 11.91 -13.21
C VAL A 19 -16.34 13.21 -12.46
N SER A 20 -17.10 13.45 -11.39
CA SER A 20 -16.72 14.47 -10.42
C SER A 20 -15.33 14.12 -9.93
N ILE A 21 -14.42 15.10 -9.91
CA ILE A 21 -13.15 14.99 -9.20
C ILE A 21 -13.40 14.27 -7.88
N ASP A 22 -12.83 13.07 -7.79
CA ASP A 22 -13.07 12.14 -6.69
C ASP A 22 -12.78 12.91 -5.40
N GLN A 23 -13.83 13.22 -4.64
CA GLN A 23 -13.61 13.62 -3.27
C GLN A 23 -12.90 12.42 -2.67
N MET A 24 -11.63 12.57 -2.31
CA MET A 24 -10.84 11.51 -1.72
C MET A 24 -11.51 11.12 -0.40
N GLN A 25 -12.44 10.18 -0.48
CA GLN A 25 -13.29 9.73 0.61
C GLN A 25 -12.99 8.25 0.79
N PRO A 26 -12.49 7.84 1.97
CA PRO A 26 -12.25 6.45 2.25
C PRO A 26 -13.51 5.62 2.00
N ASN A 27 -13.36 4.52 1.28
CA ASN A 27 -14.42 3.58 0.97
C ASN A 27 -14.55 2.45 2.01
N ASP A 28 -13.75 2.49 3.07
CA ASP A 28 -13.81 1.54 4.19
C ASP A 28 -15.20 1.59 4.86
N PRO A 29 -15.90 0.46 5.03
CA PRO A 29 -17.24 0.44 5.63
C PRO A 29 -17.32 1.00 7.05
N LYS A 30 -16.28 0.85 7.86
CA LYS A 30 -16.21 1.39 9.24
C LYS A 30 -15.92 2.89 9.23
N TYR A 31 -15.20 3.39 8.25
CA TYR A 31 -15.11 4.83 8.01
C TYR A 31 -16.48 5.40 7.62
N VAL A 32 -17.14 4.82 6.61
CA VAL A 32 -18.43 5.29 6.08
C VAL A 32 -19.55 5.24 7.13
N ASN A 33 -19.56 4.22 8.00
CA ASN A 33 -20.55 4.10 9.07
C ASN A 33 -20.21 4.91 10.34
N GLY A 34 -19.05 5.59 10.37
CA GLY A 34 -18.65 6.48 11.47
C GLY A 34 -18.04 5.77 12.69
N ASP A 35 -17.69 4.49 12.58
CA ASP A 35 -17.05 3.72 13.66
C ASP A 35 -15.61 4.21 13.93
N LEU A 36 -14.93 4.71 12.90
CA LEU A 36 -13.58 5.28 12.99
C LEU A 36 -13.58 6.75 13.46
N TRP A 37 -14.30 7.03 14.55
CA TRP A 37 -14.52 8.39 15.09
C TRP A 37 -13.25 9.22 15.29
N GLY A 38 -12.11 8.57 15.54
CA GLY A 38 -10.82 9.23 15.78
C GLY A 38 -10.26 9.95 14.55
N ILE A 39 -10.56 9.46 13.34
CA ILE A 39 -10.07 10.02 12.07
C ILE A 39 -10.60 11.44 11.86
N ASP A 40 -11.87 11.66 12.15
CA ASP A 40 -12.49 12.99 12.11
C ASP A 40 -11.95 13.90 13.22
N LYS A 41 -11.70 13.36 14.42
CA LYS A 41 -11.22 14.16 15.56
C LYS A 41 -9.84 14.77 15.35
N ILE A 42 -9.00 14.13 14.53
CA ILE A 42 -7.68 14.66 14.17
C ILE A 42 -7.71 15.49 12.87
N ASN A 43 -8.90 15.73 12.29
CA ASN A 43 -9.09 16.40 11.00
C ASN A 43 -8.30 15.75 9.85
N ALA A 44 -8.17 14.41 9.83
CA ALA A 44 -7.45 13.71 8.77
C ALA A 44 -8.03 13.97 7.36
N PRO A 45 -9.38 14.04 7.15
CA PRO A 45 -9.92 14.30 5.81
C PRO A 45 -9.44 15.61 5.20
N THR A 46 -9.33 16.68 6.00
CA THR A 46 -8.78 17.96 5.54
C THR A 46 -7.27 17.86 5.22
N ALA A 47 -6.52 17.04 5.96
CA ALA A 47 -5.11 16.80 5.64
C ALA A 47 -4.93 16.04 4.32
N TRP A 48 -5.81 15.07 4.04
CA TRP A 48 -5.80 14.28 2.81
C TRP A 48 -6.09 15.08 1.55
N GLU A 49 -6.82 16.20 1.65
CA GLU A 49 -6.93 17.17 0.55
C GLU A 49 -5.58 17.80 0.15
N THR A 50 -4.60 17.79 1.07
CA THR A 50 -3.23 18.28 0.81
C THR A 50 -2.29 17.16 0.39
N THR A 51 -2.27 16.04 1.13
CA THR A 51 -1.45 14.86 0.80
C THR A 51 -1.94 13.63 1.55
N THR A 52 -1.73 12.47 0.95
CA THR A 52 -2.07 11.16 1.51
C THR A 52 -0.83 10.41 2.00
N GLY A 53 0.35 11.05 1.89
CA GLY A 53 1.65 10.41 2.04
C GLY A 53 2.46 10.45 0.74
N SER A 54 3.63 9.84 0.80
CA SER A 54 4.57 9.68 -0.31
C SER A 54 5.52 8.53 0.03
N ASP A 55 5.90 7.73 -0.98
CA ASP A 55 6.92 6.68 -0.83
C ASP A 55 8.29 7.22 -0.38
N GLY A 56 8.52 8.54 -0.50
CA GLY A 56 9.71 9.20 0.02
C GLY A 56 9.72 9.42 1.54
N VAL A 57 8.60 9.15 2.24
CA VAL A 57 8.48 9.27 3.69
C VAL A 57 8.27 7.87 4.28
N VAL A 58 9.31 7.31 4.87
CA VAL A 58 9.26 6.01 5.55
C VAL A 58 9.09 6.23 7.05
N VAL A 59 8.10 5.54 7.64
CA VAL A 59 7.84 5.57 9.09
C VAL A 59 8.22 4.22 9.69
N CYS A 60 9.17 4.21 10.62
CA CYS A 60 9.56 3.01 11.36
C CYS A 60 8.67 2.84 12.59
N VAL A 61 8.02 1.67 12.71
CA VAL A 61 7.23 1.28 13.87
C VAL A 61 8.04 0.27 14.69
N ILE A 62 8.28 0.59 15.97
CA ILE A 62 9.00 -0.28 16.90
C ILE A 62 7.95 -0.90 17.85
N ASP A 63 7.48 -2.10 17.51
CA ASP A 63 6.45 -2.85 18.24
C ASP A 63 6.76 -4.37 18.18
N THR A 64 5.78 -5.24 18.43
CA THR A 64 5.94 -6.71 18.37
C THR A 64 6.22 -7.25 16.98
N GLY A 65 5.73 -6.56 15.95
CA GLY A 65 5.90 -6.92 14.56
C GLY A 65 4.82 -6.26 13.71
N VAL A 66 4.74 -6.70 12.46
CA VAL A 66 3.70 -6.29 11.51
C VAL A 66 3.34 -7.46 10.61
N ASP A 67 2.05 -7.70 10.41
CA ASP A 67 1.60 -8.55 9.31
C ASP A 67 1.74 -7.79 7.99
N TYR A 68 2.92 -7.94 7.38
CA TYR A 68 3.23 -7.32 6.09
C TYR A 68 2.46 -7.95 4.92
N THR A 69 1.68 -9.01 5.16
CA THR A 69 0.79 -9.64 4.16
C THR A 69 -0.66 -9.19 4.28
N HIS A 70 -1.01 -8.42 5.31
CA HIS A 70 -2.36 -7.91 5.51
C HIS A 70 -2.80 -6.97 4.37
N GLU A 71 -4.02 -7.13 3.85
CA GLU A 71 -4.49 -6.40 2.66
C GLU A 71 -4.46 -4.88 2.81
N ASP A 72 -4.78 -4.35 4.00
CA ASP A 72 -4.72 -2.92 4.30
C ASP A 72 -3.30 -2.36 4.48
N LEU A 73 -2.29 -3.21 4.65
CA LEU A 73 -0.91 -2.79 4.98
C LEU A 73 0.09 -3.11 3.87
N ALA A 74 -0.06 -4.25 3.19
CA ALA A 74 0.93 -4.79 2.25
C ALA A 74 1.35 -3.80 1.15
N THR A 75 0.44 -2.95 0.71
CA THR A 75 0.71 -1.93 -0.32
C THR A 75 1.53 -0.75 0.19
N ASN A 76 1.55 -0.53 1.50
CA ASN A 76 2.28 0.55 2.17
C ASN A 76 3.55 0.07 2.89
N MET A 77 3.85 -1.24 2.81
CA MET A 77 5.05 -1.79 3.42
C MET A 77 6.29 -1.29 2.69
N TRP A 78 7.27 -0.84 3.47
CA TRP A 78 8.57 -0.48 2.94
C TRP A 78 9.32 -1.74 2.45
N PHE A 79 10.11 -1.55 1.39
CA PHE A 79 10.99 -2.56 0.84
C PHE A 79 12.43 -2.07 0.94
N ASN A 80 13.32 -2.89 1.50
CA ASN A 80 14.74 -2.61 1.55
C ASN A 80 15.32 -2.65 0.11
N PRO A 81 15.80 -1.51 -0.45
CA PRO A 81 16.45 -1.50 -1.75
C PRO A 81 17.74 -2.32 -1.78
N GLY A 82 18.33 -2.57 -0.61
CA GLY A 82 19.48 -3.44 -0.40
C GLY A 82 19.20 -4.91 -0.64
N GLU A 83 18.04 -5.39 -0.19
CA GLU A 83 17.62 -6.81 -0.22
C GLU A 83 16.59 -7.11 -1.32
N THR A 84 16.36 -6.17 -2.25
CA THR A 84 15.43 -6.38 -3.37
C THR A 84 16.13 -6.38 -4.72
N GLY A 85 15.62 -7.20 -5.64
CA GLY A 85 16.14 -7.35 -6.98
C GLY A 85 17.00 -8.61 -7.14
N THR A 86 18.02 -8.54 -7.98
CA THR A 86 18.86 -9.70 -8.31
C THR A 86 20.31 -9.44 -7.92
N ASP A 87 20.95 -10.42 -7.28
CA ASP A 87 22.37 -10.38 -6.92
C ASP A 87 23.29 -10.50 -8.15
N GLU A 88 24.60 -10.42 -7.93
CA GLU A 88 25.61 -10.54 -9.00
C GLU A 88 25.62 -11.92 -9.69
N ASN A 89 25.05 -12.95 -9.05
CA ASN A 89 25.00 -14.33 -9.51
C ASN A 89 23.67 -14.69 -10.19
N GLY A 90 22.70 -13.77 -10.21
CA GLY A 90 21.38 -14.02 -10.80
C GLY A 90 20.33 -14.55 -9.80
N ASN A 91 20.61 -14.59 -8.50
CA ASN A 91 19.66 -15.01 -7.47
C ASN A 91 18.83 -13.82 -6.96
N ASP A 92 17.63 -14.11 -6.47
CA ASP A 92 16.76 -13.11 -5.85
C ASP A 92 17.32 -12.71 -4.48
N LYS A 93 17.63 -11.42 -4.31
CA LYS A 93 18.20 -10.86 -3.06
C LYS A 93 17.28 -11.02 -1.87
N SER A 94 15.97 -11.14 -2.11
CA SER A 94 14.99 -11.29 -1.03
C SER A 94 14.97 -12.69 -0.39
N THR A 95 15.66 -13.66 -0.99
CA THR A 95 15.60 -15.07 -0.58
C THR A 95 16.92 -15.81 -0.81
N ASN A 96 18.03 -15.11 -1.03
CA ASN A 96 19.32 -15.74 -1.31
C ASN A 96 20.05 -16.19 -0.02
N GLY A 97 19.56 -15.79 1.16
CA GLY A 97 20.17 -16.13 2.44
C GLY A 97 21.45 -15.34 2.71
N ILE A 98 21.62 -14.20 2.05
CA ILE A 98 22.77 -13.30 2.17
C ILE A 98 22.28 -11.97 2.75
N ASP A 99 23.14 -11.31 3.52
CA ASP A 99 22.98 -9.90 3.89
C ASP A 99 23.65 -9.09 2.78
N ASP A 100 22.85 -8.63 1.81
CA ASP A 100 23.33 -8.02 0.58
C ASP A 100 23.69 -6.53 0.74
N ASP A 101 23.13 -5.86 1.75
CA ASP A 101 23.45 -4.46 2.09
C ASP A 101 24.48 -4.30 3.22
N GLY A 102 24.80 -5.38 3.92
CA GLY A 102 25.82 -5.46 4.97
C GLY A 102 25.38 -4.84 6.29
N ASN A 103 24.08 -4.74 6.55
CA ASN A 103 23.52 -4.12 7.76
C ASN A 103 23.49 -5.07 8.97
N GLY A 104 23.81 -6.35 8.78
CA GLY A 104 23.86 -7.39 9.81
C GLY A 104 22.62 -8.27 9.89
N TYR A 105 21.65 -8.08 9.00
CA TYR A 105 20.42 -8.86 8.93
C TYR A 105 20.28 -9.50 7.54
N ILE A 106 20.03 -10.80 7.53
CA ILE A 106 19.89 -11.57 6.29
C ILE A 106 18.45 -11.47 5.78
N ASP A 107 18.28 -11.22 4.47
CA ASP A 107 17.00 -11.16 3.76
C ASP A 107 15.97 -10.20 4.42
N ASP A 108 16.39 -9.05 4.95
CA ASP A 108 15.55 -8.12 5.74
C ASP A 108 14.64 -7.19 4.91
N VAL A 109 13.92 -7.78 3.95
CA VAL A 109 13.13 -7.09 2.90
C VAL A 109 12.16 -6.04 3.45
N HIS A 110 11.50 -6.33 4.57
CA HIS A 110 10.47 -5.46 5.16
C HIS A 110 10.89 -4.84 6.50
N GLY A 111 12.13 -5.06 6.93
CA GLY A 111 12.65 -4.69 8.23
C GLY A 111 13.05 -5.91 9.06
N ILE A 112 13.15 -5.70 10.37
CA ILE A 112 13.78 -6.66 11.29
C ILE A 112 12.88 -6.98 12.47
N ASN A 113 13.05 -8.18 13.03
CA ASN A 113 12.63 -8.48 14.39
C ASN A 113 13.79 -8.22 15.35
N ALA A 114 13.67 -7.14 16.13
CA ALA A 114 14.71 -6.70 17.06
C ALA A 114 14.89 -7.62 18.28
N ILE A 115 13.93 -8.51 18.56
CA ILE A 115 14.00 -9.46 19.68
C ILE A 115 14.84 -10.68 19.30
N THR A 116 14.57 -11.25 18.13
CA THR A 116 15.26 -12.44 17.61
C THR A 116 16.53 -12.10 16.85
N GLY A 117 16.63 -10.87 16.34
CA GLY A 117 17.71 -10.43 15.47
C GLY A 117 17.62 -10.99 14.05
N SER A 118 16.41 -11.29 13.56
CA SER A 118 16.16 -11.80 12.20
C SER A 118 15.64 -10.71 11.26
N GLY A 119 15.83 -10.88 9.95
CA GLY A 119 15.26 -10.04 8.88
C GLY A 119 13.76 -10.27 8.61
N ASP A 120 13.03 -10.80 9.60
CA ASP A 120 11.61 -11.09 9.46
C ASP A 120 10.81 -10.37 10.57
N PRO A 121 10.12 -9.26 10.25
CA PRO A 121 9.33 -8.49 11.19
C PRO A 121 7.89 -9.01 11.35
N MET A 122 7.56 -10.20 10.84
CA MET A 122 6.22 -10.78 10.97
C MET A 122 5.79 -10.83 12.44
N ASP A 123 4.59 -10.33 12.72
CA ASP A 123 4.03 -10.39 14.07
C ASP A 123 3.72 -11.85 14.46
N ASP A 124 4.04 -12.19 15.71
CA ASP A 124 3.93 -13.55 16.25
C ASP A 124 2.73 -13.74 17.20
N ASN A 125 1.82 -12.76 17.28
CA ASN A 125 0.71 -12.69 18.26
C ASN A 125 -0.70 -12.71 17.66
#